data_AF-A0A2R6LKE9-F1
#
_entry.id   AF-A0A2R6LKE9-F1
#
_cell.length_a   1.000
_cell.length_b   1.000
_cell.length_c   1.000
_cell.angle_alpha   90.00
_cell.angle_beta   90.00
_cell.angle_gamma   90.00
#
_symmetry.space_group_name_H-M   'P 1'
#
loop_
_entity.id
_entity.type
_entity.pdbx_description
1 polymer ?
#
loop_
_entity_poly.entity_id
_entity_poly.type
_entity_poly.pdbx_seq_one_letter_code
_entity_poly.pdbx_strand_id
1 'polypeptide(L)'
;MTLLSTFAAGVAFGLALAAPPGPMNAVIAEESVLRGWGSAMVAVGGLLMLYFAYGAVRDARESFRAAAAPEGRGFTKAFVLALTNPYQILFWLTVGVGLLAPGRVDVLAYAADALTGLVVVETGHPALVVGLFGGIVVWIVGFPAALVAAEQRMENAAPVIAVLSAAVLVLFGAYFLYDAVSGFAA
;
A
#
# COMPACT_ATOMS: atom_id res chain seq x y z
N MET A 1 -22.18 5.98 23.45
CA MET A 1 -21.52 4.70 23.06
C MET A 1 -20.32 4.47 23.96
N THR A 2 -19.70 3.29 23.99
CA THR A 2 -18.58 3.06 24.92
C THR A 2 -17.32 3.75 24.40
N LEU A 3 -16.62 4.49 25.26
CA LEU A 3 -15.33 5.13 24.95
C LEU A 3 -14.34 4.15 24.29
N LEU A 4 -14.47 2.87 24.61
CA LEU A 4 -13.75 1.76 23.99
C LEU A 4 -14.00 1.60 22.49
N SER A 5 -15.25 1.71 22.00
CA SER A 5 -15.54 1.55 20.56
C SER A 5 -14.97 2.71 19.74
N THR A 6 -15.05 3.94 20.25
CA THR A 6 -14.46 5.12 19.62
C THR A 6 -12.93 5.06 19.60
N PHE A 7 -12.31 4.60 20.69
CA PHE A 7 -10.87 4.38 20.74
C PHE A 7 -10.42 3.28 19.77
N ALA A 8 -11.10 2.13 19.79
CA ALA A 8 -10.77 1.00 18.90
C ALA A 8 -10.94 1.36 17.42
N ALA A 9 -11.98 2.12 17.08
CA ALA A 9 -12.15 2.66 15.73
C ALA A 9 -10.99 3.60 15.34
N GLY A 10 -10.54 4.45 16.26
CA GLY A 10 -9.34 5.27 16.07
C GLY A 10 -8.10 4.42 15.80
N VAL A 11 -7.86 3.37 16.59
CA VAL A 11 -6.71 2.46 16.39
C VAL A 11 -6.79 1.77 15.02
N ALA A 12 -7.95 1.22 14.65
CA ALA A 12 -8.14 0.58 13.36
C ALA A 12 -7.90 1.55 12.19
N PHE A 13 -8.40 2.78 12.31
CA PHE A 13 -8.18 3.82 11.32
C PHE A 13 -6.69 4.23 11.24
N GLY A 14 -6.02 4.36 12.38
CA GLY A 14 -4.58 4.68 12.45
C GLY A 14 -3.70 3.60 11.83
N LEU A 15 -4.01 2.31 12.07
CA LEU A 15 -3.34 1.19 11.42
C LEU A 15 -3.55 1.20 9.91
N ALA A 16 -4.78 1.41 9.46
CA ALA A 16 -5.11 1.43 8.04
C ALA A 16 -4.44 2.60 7.29
N LEU A 17 -4.36 3.78 7.90
CA LEU A 17 -3.68 4.96 7.32
C LEU A 17 -2.16 4.85 7.32
N ALA A 18 -1.59 4.20 8.33
CA ALA A 18 -0.14 4.03 8.44
C ALA A 18 0.40 2.95 7.50
N ALA A 19 -0.44 1.98 7.14
CA ALA A 19 -0.13 1.05 6.06
C ALA A 19 0.20 1.82 4.76
N PRO A 20 1.16 1.35 3.94
CA PRO A 20 1.61 2.06 2.75
C PRO A 20 0.41 2.53 1.92
N PRO A 21 0.40 3.79 1.40
CA PRO A 21 -0.76 4.41 0.77
C PRO A 21 -1.11 3.74 -0.57
N GLY A 22 -1.67 2.54 -0.49
CA GLY A 22 -2.18 1.74 -1.59
C GLY A 22 -3.40 2.34 -2.27
N PRO A 23 -4.40 2.91 -1.55
CA PRO A 23 -5.62 3.40 -2.18
C PRO A 23 -5.39 4.60 -3.11
N MET A 24 -4.52 5.54 -2.72
CA MET A 24 -4.28 6.74 -3.53
C MET A 24 -3.42 6.43 -4.75
N ASN A 25 -2.44 5.53 -4.61
CA ASN A 25 -1.67 5.01 -5.75
C ASN A 25 -2.57 4.20 -6.71
N ALA A 26 -3.55 3.46 -6.18
CA ALA A 26 -4.53 2.73 -6.99
C ALA A 26 -5.46 3.67 -7.77
N VAL A 27 -5.94 4.76 -7.15
CA VAL A 27 -6.76 5.78 -7.83
C VAL A 27 -5.96 6.52 -8.92
N ILE A 28 -4.71 6.88 -8.65
CA ILE A 28 -3.83 7.51 -9.66
C ILE A 28 -3.55 6.55 -10.83
N ALA A 29 -3.40 5.25 -10.53
CA ALA A 29 -3.24 4.22 -11.56
C ALA A 29 -4.51 4.05 -12.40
N GLU A 30 -5.69 4.07 -11.77
CA GLU A 30 -7.00 4.01 -12.45
C GLU A 30 -7.20 5.18 -13.41
N GLU A 31 -6.94 6.41 -12.94
CA GLU A 31 -7.04 7.62 -13.79
C GLU A 31 -6.04 7.60 -14.96
N SER A 32 -4.86 7.01 -14.76
CA SER A 32 -3.82 6.90 -15.79
C SER A 32 -4.16 5.89 -16.88
N VAL A 33 -4.90 4.82 -16.55
CA VAL A 33 -5.28 3.75 -17.49
C VAL A 33 -6.37 4.21 -18.46
N LEU A 34 -7.23 5.16 -18.08
CA LEU A 34 -8.35 5.62 -18.90
C LEU A 34 -7.96 6.45 -20.14
N ARG A 35 -6.69 6.85 -20.31
CA ARG A 35 -6.23 7.76 -21.39
C ARG A 35 -5.71 7.10 -22.67
N GLY A 36 -6.02 5.83 -22.90
CA GLY A 36 -6.19 5.26 -24.25
C GLY A 36 -4.96 5.18 -25.15
N TRP A 37 -4.15 4.12 -24.98
CA TRP A 37 -3.22 3.53 -25.97
C TRP A 37 -3.19 2.00 -25.82
N GLY A 38 -4.37 1.35 -25.82
CA GLY A 38 -4.58 -0.01 -25.32
C GLY A 38 -3.57 -1.07 -25.81
N SER A 39 -3.51 -1.35 -27.11
CA SER A 39 -2.67 -2.44 -27.64
C SER A 39 -1.17 -2.18 -27.53
N ALA A 40 -0.72 -0.94 -27.74
CA ALA A 40 0.68 -0.56 -27.56
C ALA A 40 1.11 -0.63 -26.09
N MET A 41 0.25 -0.20 -25.16
CA MET A 41 0.49 -0.31 -23.72
C MET A 41 0.49 -1.76 -23.26
N VAL A 42 -0.41 -2.61 -23.78
CA VAL A 42 -0.43 -4.04 -23.49
C VAL A 42 0.86 -4.71 -23.99
N ALA A 43 1.33 -4.38 -25.19
CA ALA A 43 2.60 -4.90 -25.71
C ALA A 43 3.80 -4.46 -24.85
N VAL A 44 3.89 -3.18 -24.50
CA VAL A 44 4.95 -2.63 -23.64
C VAL A 44 4.90 -3.27 -22.24
N GLY A 45 3.71 -3.43 -21.67
CA GLY A 45 3.49 -4.12 -20.41
C GLY A 45 3.97 -5.57 -20.47
N GLY A 46 3.65 -6.29 -21.54
CA GLY A 46 4.11 -7.66 -21.75
C GLY A 46 5.65 -7.78 -21.81
N LEU A 47 6.32 -6.90 -22.57
CA LEU A 47 7.79 -6.84 -22.62
C LEU A 47 8.39 -6.52 -21.25
N LEU A 48 7.79 -5.57 -20.51
CA LEU A 48 8.24 -5.18 -19.18
C LEU A 48 8.11 -6.35 -18.20
N MET A 49 7.02 -7.12 -18.26
CA MET A 49 6.83 -8.31 -17.43
C MET A 49 7.90 -9.37 -17.71
N LEU A 50 8.26 -9.61 -18.97
CA LEU A 50 9.36 -10.52 -19.32
C LEU A 50 10.71 -10.01 -18.80
N TYR A 51 10.95 -8.70 -18.90
CA TYR A 51 12.16 -8.08 -18.35
C TYR A 51 12.23 -8.25 -16.82
N PHE A 52 11.14 -8.02 -16.09
CA PHE A 52 11.09 -8.24 -14.65
C PHE A 52 11.20 -9.72 -14.27
N ALA A 53 10.67 -10.64 -15.08
CA ALA A 53 10.87 -12.07 -14.85
C ALA A 53 12.35 -12.46 -14.91
N TYR A 54 13.08 -11.92 -15.90
CA TYR A 54 14.52 -12.09 -16.01
C TYR A 54 15.25 -11.52 -14.78
N GLY A 55 14.88 -10.30 -14.37
CA GLY A 55 15.41 -9.67 -13.16
C GLY A 55 15.19 -10.52 -11.90
N ALA A 56 13.97 -11.03 -11.68
CA ALA A 56 13.64 -11.87 -10.53
C ALA A 56 14.49 -13.15 -10.45
N VAL A 57 14.72 -13.83 -11.58
CA VAL A 57 15.58 -15.03 -11.63
C VAL A 57 17.06 -14.69 -11.41
N ARG A 58 17.50 -13.53 -11.90
CA ARG A 58 18.88 -13.06 -11.72
C ARG A 58 19.15 -12.64 -10.27
N ASP A 59 18.27 -11.85 -9.67
CA ASP A 59 18.41 -11.35 -8.31
C ASP A 59 18.36 -12.49 -7.30
N ALA A 60 17.51 -13.50 -7.52
CA ALA A 60 17.51 -14.73 -6.71
C ALA A 60 18.87 -15.47 -6.70
N ARG A 61 19.73 -15.22 -7.71
CA ARG A 61 21.10 -15.75 -7.77
C ARG A 61 22.13 -14.78 -7.19
N GLU A 62 21.89 -13.46 -7.28
CA GLU A 62 22.79 -12.41 -6.79
C GLU A 62 22.63 -12.11 -5.29
N SER A 63 21.46 -12.32 -4.68
CA SER A 63 21.22 -12.13 -3.22
C SER A 63 22.17 -12.96 -2.32
N PHE A 64 22.91 -13.93 -2.87
CA PHE A 64 23.98 -14.64 -2.18
C PHE A 64 25.30 -13.87 -2.06
N ARG A 65 25.41 -12.64 -2.60
CA ARG A 65 26.58 -11.77 -2.46
C ARG A 65 26.16 -10.42 -1.86
N ALA A 66 26.55 -10.24 -0.59
CA ALA A 66 26.20 -9.18 0.34
C ALA A 66 25.97 -7.77 -0.26
N ALA A 67 24.88 -7.13 0.17
CA ALA A 67 24.60 -5.72 -0.07
C ALA A 67 25.20 -4.84 1.05
N ALA A 68 25.94 -3.80 0.67
CA ALA A 68 26.47 -2.80 1.57
C ALA A 68 25.36 -1.85 2.07
N ALA A 69 25.44 -1.45 3.34
CA ALA A 69 24.46 -0.57 3.98
C ALA A 69 24.49 0.87 3.41
N PRO A 70 23.34 1.55 3.24
CA PRO A 70 23.30 2.92 2.74
C PRO A 70 23.64 3.97 3.81
N GLU A 71 24.21 5.10 3.38
CA GLU A 71 24.74 6.19 4.23
C GLU A 71 23.67 7.02 5.00
N GLY A 72 24.06 7.46 6.20
CA GLY A 72 23.22 8.00 7.28
C GLY A 72 22.65 9.42 7.18
N ARG A 73 22.33 9.94 5.98
CA ARG A 73 21.64 11.25 5.83
C ARG A 73 20.21 11.16 5.27
N GLY A 74 19.65 9.95 5.20
CA GLY A 74 18.32 9.69 4.66
C GLY A 74 17.18 10.31 5.49
N PHE A 75 17.24 10.19 6.82
CA PHE A 75 16.14 10.61 7.71
C PHE A 75 15.83 12.11 7.59
N THR A 76 16.82 12.99 7.71
CA THR A 76 16.60 14.44 7.64
C THR A 76 16.02 14.86 6.30
N LYS A 77 16.51 14.28 5.20
CA LYS A 77 15.98 14.56 3.85
C LYS A 77 14.53 14.10 3.73
N ALA A 78 14.23 12.88 4.17
CA ALA A 78 12.86 12.34 4.14
C ALA A 78 11.91 13.14 5.05
N PHE A 79 12.38 13.56 6.22
CA PHE A 79 11.60 14.36 7.16
C PHE A 79 11.30 15.76 6.60
N VAL A 80 12.31 16.46 6.08
CA VAL A 80 12.12 17.79 5.46
C VAL A 80 11.21 17.69 4.24
N LEU A 81 11.37 16.64 3.43
CA LEU A 81 10.49 16.39 2.29
C LEU A 81 9.06 16.12 2.74
N ALA A 82 8.85 15.26 3.74
CA ALA A 82 7.52 14.95 4.27
C ALA A 82 6.84 16.19 4.89
N LEU A 83 7.60 17.02 5.61
CA LEU A 83 7.09 18.23 6.25
C LEU A 83 6.71 19.32 5.24
N THR A 84 7.41 19.37 4.10
CA THR A 84 7.14 20.34 3.03
C THR A 84 6.23 19.80 1.93
N ASN A 85 5.84 18.51 1.98
CA ASN A 85 4.99 17.88 0.98
C ASN A 85 3.55 18.43 1.07
N PRO A 86 3.07 19.18 0.06
CA PRO A 86 1.73 19.77 0.11
C PRO A 86 0.61 18.72 0.18
N TYR A 87 0.80 17.53 -0.41
CA TYR A 87 -0.18 16.46 -0.34
C TYR A 87 -0.30 15.90 1.07
N GLN A 88 0.82 15.72 1.77
CA GLN A 88 0.83 15.24 3.15
C GLN A 88 0.17 16.26 4.09
N ILE A 89 0.44 17.56 3.88
CA ILE A 89 -0.20 18.63 4.65
C ILE A 89 -1.71 18.63 4.40
N LEU A 90 -2.16 18.62 3.14
CA LEU A 90 -3.57 18.61 2.78
C LEU A 90 -4.31 17.39 3.34
N PHE A 91 -3.68 16.21 3.27
CA PHE A 91 -4.20 14.99 3.87
C PHE A 91 -4.45 15.16 5.38
N TRP A 92 -3.46 15.64 6.13
CA TRP A 92 -3.62 15.79 7.58
C TRP A 92 -4.59 16.89 7.97
N LEU A 93 -4.67 17.97 7.21
CA LEU A 93 -5.67 19.02 7.42
C LEU A 93 -7.09 18.51 7.17
N THR A 94 -7.31 17.78 6.06
CA THR A 94 -8.64 17.27 5.70
C THR A 94 -9.11 16.17 6.65
N VAL A 95 -8.28 15.15 6.86
CA VAL A 95 -8.59 14.05 7.79
C VAL A 95 -8.66 14.54 9.22
N GLY A 96 -7.71 15.38 9.66
CA GLY A 96 -7.65 15.90 11.02
C GLY A 96 -8.86 16.75 11.38
N VAL A 97 -9.28 17.66 10.51
CA VAL A 97 -10.50 18.46 10.73
C VAL A 97 -11.75 17.57 10.73
N GLY A 98 -11.85 16.60 9.81
CA GLY A 98 -12.97 15.66 9.77
C GLY A 98 -13.11 14.81 11.05
N LEU A 99 -11.98 14.40 11.64
CA LEU A 99 -11.97 13.66 12.91
C LEU A 99 -12.34 14.52 14.13
N LEU A 100 -12.06 15.83 14.08
CA LEU A 100 -12.35 16.77 15.16
C LEU A 100 -13.75 17.39 15.07
N ALA A 101 -14.34 17.41 13.87
CA ALA A 101 -15.71 17.87 13.67
C ALA A 101 -16.70 16.95 14.41
N PRO A 102 -17.55 17.50 15.31
CA PRO A 102 -18.55 16.70 16.01
C PRO A 102 -19.52 16.04 15.03
N GLY A 103 -19.67 14.72 15.14
CA GLY A 103 -20.49 13.95 14.21
C GLY A 103 -20.61 12.49 14.60
N ARG A 104 -21.40 11.73 13.83
CA ARG A 104 -21.55 10.28 13.97
C ARG A 104 -21.38 9.65 12.60
N VAL A 105 -20.46 8.71 12.51
CA VAL A 105 -20.18 7.94 11.29
C VAL A 105 -20.46 6.48 11.58
N ASP A 106 -21.40 5.89 10.85
CA ASP A 106 -21.61 4.44 10.86
C ASP A 106 -20.69 3.80 9.83
N VAL A 107 -19.63 3.15 10.28
CA VAL A 107 -18.56 2.64 9.42
C VAL A 107 -19.03 1.42 8.62
N LEU A 108 -19.86 0.57 9.22
CA LEU A 108 -20.30 -0.67 8.57
C LEU A 108 -21.57 -0.50 7.72
N ALA A 109 -22.30 0.61 7.88
CA ALA A 109 -23.40 0.94 6.99
C ALA A 109 -23.00 0.98 5.50
N TYR A 110 -21.75 1.34 5.20
CA TYR A 110 -21.25 1.36 3.81
C TYR A 110 -20.96 -0.03 3.24
N ALA A 111 -20.80 -1.05 4.08
CA ALA A 111 -20.48 -2.41 3.65
C ALA A 111 -21.74 -3.25 3.37
N ALA A 112 -22.74 -3.16 4.25
CA ALA A 112 -24.03 -3.83 4.07
C ALA A 112 -25.11 -3.25 5.00
N ASP A 113 -26.36 -3.18 4.52
CA ASP A 113 -27.51 -2.71 5.31
C ASP A 113 -27.71 -3.51 6.60
N ALA A 114 -27.41 -4.81 6.57
CA ALA A 114 -27.51 -5.71 7.74
C ALA A 114 -26.51 -5.38 8.86
N LEU A 115 -25.47 -4.60 8.57
CA LEU A 115 -24.42 -4.22 9.52
C LEU A 115 -24.59 -2.79 10.06
N THR A 116 -25.69 -2.11 9.69
CA THR A 116 -26.03 -0.78 10.18
C THR A 116 -26.19 -0.77 11.70
N GLY A 117 -25.72 0.30 12.34
CA GLY A 117 -25.76 0.50 13.79
C GLY A 117 -24.70 -0.27 14.59
N LEU A 118 -23.94 -1.18 13.97
CA LEU A 118 -22.95 -2.01 14.68
C LEU A 118 -21.67 -1.24 15.03
N VAL A 119 -21.15 -0.41 14.13
CA VAL A 119 -19.91 0.36 14.35
C VAL A 119 -20.17 1.83 14.06
N VAL A 120 -20.88 2.48 14.98
CA VAL A 120 -21.07 3.92 14.96
C VAL A 120 -19.96 4.58 15.76
N VAL A 121 -19.21 5.47 15.11
CA VAL A 121 -18.07 6.19 15.66
C VAL A 121 -18.45 7.64 15.85
N GLU A 122 -18.23 8.16 17.06
CA GLU A 122 -18.43 9.58 17.38
C GLU A 122 -17.16 10.37 16.98
N THR A 123 -17.27 11.20 15.94
CA THR A 123 -16.21 12.14 15.57
C THR A 123 -16.25 13.36 16.49
N GLY A 124 -15.11 14.00 16.69
CA GLY A 124 -14.91 15.08 17.66
C GLY A 124 -14.52 14.63 19.07
N HIS A 125 -14.46 13.32 19.34
CA HIS A 125 -14.06 12.80 20.64
C HIS A 125 -12.53 12.61 20.71
N PRO A 126 -11.83 13.07 21.79
CA PRO A 126 -10.38 12.90 21.92
C PRO A 126 -9.91 11.43 21.91
N ALA A 127 -10.75 10.48 22.32
CA ALA A 127 -10.45 9.05 22.29
C ALA A 127 -10.17 8.55 20.86
N LEU A 128 -10.81 9.16 19.85
CA LEU A 128 -10.61 8.83 18.44
C LEU A 128 -9.20 9.24 17.98
N VAL A 129 -8.75 10.43 18.37
CA VAL A 129 -7.43 10.97 18.06
C VAL A 129 -6.34 10.16 18.77
N VAL A 130 -6.54 9.85 20.05
CA VAL A 130 -5.60 9.01 20.82
C VAL A 130 -5.52 7.60 20.20
N GLY A 131 -6.66 7.03 19.80
CA GLY A 131 -6.71 5.76 19.08
C GLY A 131 -5.92 5.81 17.77
N LEU A 132 -6.16 6.85 16.94
CA LEU A 132 -5.46 7.07 15.68
C LEU A 132 -3.94 7.07 15.85
N PHE A 133 -3.42 7.94 16.71
CA PHE A 133 -1.97 8.00 16.94
C PHE A 133 -1.43 6.72 17.59
N GLY A 134 -2.21 6.06 18.45
CA GLY A 134 -1.89 4.74 18.98
C GLY A 134 -1.71 3.70 17.87
N GLY A 135 -2.65 3.62 16.92
CA GLY A 135 -2.56 2.74 15.75
C GLY A 135 -1.34 3.04 14.88
N ILE A 136 -1.03 4.31 14.65
CA ILE A 136 0.17 4.73 13.91
C ILE A 136 1.45 4.27 14.62
N VAL A 137 1.56 4.46 15.93
CA VAL A 137 2.73 4.01 16.71
C VAL A 137 2.85 2.49 16.67
N VAL A 138 1.74 1.77 16.84
CA VAL A 138 1.72 0.30 16.71
C VAL A 138 2.22 -0.14 15.34
N TRP A 139 1.83 0.53 14.26
CA TRP A 139 2.32 0.21 12.92
C TRP A 139 3.81 0.52 12.74
N ILE A 140 4.25 1.73 13.12
CA ILE A 140 5.64 2.18 12.97
C ILE A 140 6.62 1.25 13.68
N VAL A 141 6.25 0.74 14.86
CA VAL A 141 7.10 -0.18 15.63
C VAL A 141 6.86 -1.63 15.20
N GLY A 142 5.61 -2.02 15.04
CA GLY A 142 5.19 -3.39 14.80
C GLY A 142 5.62 -3.91 13.43
N PHE A 143 5.55 -3.08 12.38
CA PHE A 143 5.92 -3.51 11.02
C PHE A 143 7.42 -3.83 10.89
N PRO A 144 8.37 -2.94 11.26
CA PRO A 144 9.79 -3.28 11.26
C PRO A 144 10.13 -4.41 12.22
N ALA A 145 9.52 -4.45 13.41
CA ALA A 145 9.76 -5.55 14.36
C ALA A 145 9.31 -6.90 13.79
N ALA A 146 8.15 -6.95 13.12
CA ALA A 146 7.67 -8.14 12.44
C ALA A 146 8.57 -8.55 11.26
N LEU A 147 9.09 -7.59 10.50
CA LEU A 147 10.06 -7.86 9.43
C LEU A 147 11.36 -8.48 9.96
N VAL A 148 11.95 -7.90 11.01
CA VAL A 148 13.15 -8.44 11.66
C VAL A 148 12.87 -9.82 12.26
N ALA A 149 11.73 -10.00 12.92
CA ALA A 149 11.34 -11.31 13.47
C ALA A 149 11.08 -12.38 12.39
N ALA A 150 10.70 -11.97 11.18
CA ALA A 150 10.43 -12.84 10.05
C ALA A 150 11.57 -12.92 9.05
N GLU A 151 12.70 -12.25 9.30
CA GLU A 151 13.82 -12.08 8.36
C GLU A 151 14.30 -13.42 7.79
N GLN A 152 14.63 -14.38 8.66
CA GLN A 152 15.08 -15.72 8.23
C GLN A 152 14.04 -16.47 7.39
N ARG A 153 12.73 -16.30 7.66
CA ARG A 153 11.67 -16.93 6.85
C ARG A 153 11.56 -16.25 5.50
N MET A 154 11.71 -14.93 5.47
CA MET A 154 11.69 -14.11 4.26
C MET A 154 12.84 -14.48 3.33
N GLU A 155 14.05 -14.61 3.88
CA GLU A 155 15.26 -14.98 3.12
C GLU A 155 15.15 -16.38 2.51
N ASN A 156 14.64 -17.35 3.27
CA ASN A 156 14.44 -18.72 2.77
C ASN A 156 13.34 -18.80 1.71
N ALA A 157 12.28 -17.99 1.84
CA ALA A 157 11.18 -17.94 0.88
C ALA A 157 11.52 -17.11 -0.38
N ALA A 158 12.46 -16.16 -0.29
CA ALA A 158 12.83 -15.25 -1.38
C ALA A 158 13.13 -15.96 -2.71
N PRO A 159 13.97 -17.01 -2.80
CA PRO A 159 14.23 -17.69 -4.06
C PRO A 159 12.98 -18.40 -4.61
N VAL A 160 12.15 -19.01 -3.75
CA VAL A 160 10.91 -19.68 -4.16
C VAL A 160 9.92 -18.66 -4.70
N ILE A 161 9.72 -17.56 -3.97
CA ILE A 161 8.84 -16.46 -4.39
C ILE A 161 9.33 -15.86 -5.70
N ALA A 162 10.64 -15.65 -5.86
CA ALA A 162 11.21 -15.10 -7.09
C ALA A 162 10.97 -16.01 -8.29
N VAL A 163 11.16 -17.33 -8.16
CA VAL A 163 10.90 -18.29 -9.23
C VAL A 163 9.41 -18.35 -9.57
N LEU A 164 8.53 -18.41 -8.57
CA LEU A 164 7.08 -18.40 -8.79
C LEU A 164 6.62 -17.09 -9.45
N SER A 165 7.14 -15.95 -9.00
CA SER A 165 6.83 -14.64 -9.57
C SER A 165 7.32 -14.54 -11.02
N ALA A 166 8.53 -15.02 -11.31
CA ALA A 166 9.07 -15.07 -12.66
C ALA A 166 8.21 -15.94 -13.59
N ALA A 167 7.76 -17.11 -13.11
CA ALA A 167 6.87 -17.97 -13.90
C ALA A 167 5.55 -17.27 -14.24
N VAL A 168 4.92 -16.61 -13.25
CA VAL A 168 3.70 -15.81 -13.46
C VAL A 168 3.95 -14.66 -14.44
N LEU A 169 5.03 -13.91 -14.26
CA LEU A 169 5.41 -12.80 -15.14
C LEU A 169 5.67 -13.26 -16.59
N VAL A 170 6.31 -14.42 -16.79
CA VAL A 170 6.50 -15.00 -18.13
C VAL A 170 5.17 -15.38 -18.76
N LEU A 171 4.28 -16.03 -18.00
CA LEU A 171 2.97 -16.43 -18.49
C LEU A 171 2.13 -15.23 -18.92
N PHE A 172 2.00 -14.22 -18.05
CA PHE A 172 1.22 -13.01 -18.37
C PHE A 172 1.91 -12.15 -19.44
N GLY A 173 3.23 -12.04 -19.41
CA GLY A 173 4.00 -11.30 -20.41
C GLY A 173 3.80 -11.89 -21.81
N ALA A 174 3.91 -13.22 -21.94
CA ALA A 174 3.64 -13.92 -23.20
C ALA A 174 2.18 -13.79 -23.64
N TYR A 175 1.23 -13.88 -22.70
CA TYR A 175 -0.19 -13.70 -22.97
C TYR A 175 -0.49 -12.28 -23.50
N PHE A 176 0.04 -11.22 -22.87
CA PHE A 176 -0.15 -9.84 -23.33
C PHE A 176 0.49 -9.56 -24.68
N LEU A 177 1.65 -10.15 -24.98
CA LEU A 177 2.25 -10.04 -26.31
C LEU A 177 1.38 -10.73 -27.37
N TYR A 178 0.82 -11.89 -27.05
CA TYR A 178 -0.12 -12.59 -27.94
C TYR A 178 -1.40 -11.77 -28.15
N ASP A 179 -1.99 -11.23 -27.08
CA ASP A 179 -3.19 -10.39 -27.13
C ASP A 179 -2.95 -9.10 -27.92
N ALA A 180 -1.80 -8.44 -27.71
CA ALA A 180 -1.44 -7.25 -28.47
C ALA A 180 -1.30 -7.57 -29.97
N VAL A 181 -0.56 -8.63 -30.35
CA VAL A 181 -0.36 -9.00 -31.76
C VAL A 181 -1.67 -9.41 -32.42
N SER A 182 -2.53 -10.16 -31.73
CA SER A 182 -3.84 -10.56 -32.26
C SER A 182 -4.82 -9.38 -32.35
N GLY A 183 -4.78 -8.43 -31.41
CA GLY A 183 -5.54 -7.19 -31.45
C GLY A 183 -5.03 -6.17 -32.49
N PHE A 184 -3.75 -6.19 -32.86
CA PHE A 184 -3.21 -5.44 -34.01
C PHE A 184 -3.57 -6.06 -35.37
N ALA A 185 -3.95 -7.34 -35.39
CA ALA A 185 -4.27 -8.09 -36.61
C ALA A 185 -5.79 -8.12 -36.95
N ALA A 186 -6.64 -7.58 -36.08
CA ALA A 186 -8.08 -7.40 -36.27
C ALA A 186 -8.41 -5.96 -36.70
#